data_AF-A0A535MBT7-F1
#
_entry.id   AF-A0A535MBT7-F1
#
_cell.length_a   1.000
_cell.length_b   1.000
_cell.length_c   1.000
_cell.angle_alpha   90.00
_cell.angle_beta   90.00
_cell.angle_gamma   90.00
#
_symmetry.space_group_name_H-M   'P 1'
#
loop_
_entity.id
_entity.type
_entity.pdbx_description
1 polymer ?
#
loop_
_entity_poly.entity_id
_entity_poly.type
_entity_poly.pdbx_seq_one_letter_code
_entity_poly.pdbx_strand_id
1 'polypeptide(L)'
;MSAVMGRLRRHPDPQAICPVDQWAFTPRYTEGRCPLCDWEAPGGEAYAGHTGTDLFWPGMAVLLLVSLVMGILVVLTYLRS
;
A
#
# COMPACT_ATOMS: atom_id res chain seq x y z
N MET A 1 27.75 11.35 2.55
CA MET A 1 26.80 11.23 1.42
C MET A 1 27.07 9.91 0.71
N SER A 2 26.42 8.82 1.11
CA SER A 2 26.42 7.54 0.39
C SER A 2 25.32 6.68 1.01
N ALA A 3 24.12 6.77 0.45
CA ALA A 3 23.02 5.88 0.79
C ALA A 3 22.86 4.87 -0.35
N VAL A 4 22.92 3.61 0.05
CA VAL A 4 22.81 2.39 -0.73
C VAL A 4 21.55 2.43 -1.59
N MET A 5 21.72 2.62 -2.91
CA MET A 5 20.66 2.41 -3.90
C MET A 5 20.52 0.90 -4.13
N GLY A 6 20.04 0.20 -3.10
CA GLY A 6 19.59 -1.17 -3.23
C GLY A 6 18.47 -1.21 -4.25
N ARG A 7 18.74 -1.75 -5.44
CA ARG A 7 17.72 -2.04 -6.44
C ARG A 7 16.71 -2.99 -5.80
N LEU A 8 15.59 -2.44 -5.34
CA LEU A 8 14.36 -3.18 -5.07
C LEU A 8 13.91 -3.77 -6.40
N ARG A 9 14.46 -4.95 -6.73
CA ARG A 9 14.07 -5.73 -7.90
C ARG A 9 12.68 -6.27 -7.55
N ARG A 10 11.65 -5.51 -7.90
CA ARG A 10 10.24 -5.91 -7.78
C ARG A 10 10.10 -7.18 -8.61
N HIS A 11 10.00 -8.33 -7.96
CA HIS A 11 9.68 -9.57 -8.64
C HIS A 11 8.29 -9.37 -9.26
N PRO A 12 8.09 -9.59 -10.57
CA PRO A 12 6.77 -9.47 -11.16
C PRO A 12 5.83 -10.45 -10.44
N ASP A 13 4.72 -9.95 -9.91
CA ASP A 13 3.74 -10.81 -9.25
C ASP A 13 3.28 -11.91 -10.23
N PRO A 14 3.11 -13.16 -9.75
CA PRO A 14 2.67 -14.26 -10.60
C PRO A 14 1.29 -13.95 -11.20
N GLN A 15 1.19 -13.99 -12.52
CA GLN A 15 -0.07 -13.82 -13.25
C GLN A 15 -0.68 -15.20 -13.53
N ALA A 16 -1.99 -15.31 -13.34
CA ALA A 16 -2.80 -16.45 -13.77
C ALA A 16 -3.57 -16.06 -15.04
N ILE A 17 -3.70 -17.01 -15.96
CA ILE A 17 -4.52 -16.86 -17.16
C ILE A 17 -5.77 -17.71 -16.96
N CYS A 18 -6.95 -17.09 -17.04
CA CYS A 18 -8.20 -17.84 -16.94
C CYS A 18 -8.44 -18.66 -18.21
N PRO A 19 -8.79 -19.95 -18.12
CA PRO A 19 -9.03 -20.79 -19.29
C PRO A 19 -10.33 -20.46 -20.04
N VAL A 20 -11.28 -19.76 -19.38
CA VAL A 20 -12.62 -19.48 -19.92
C VAL A 20 -12.60 -18.30 -20.89
N ASP A 21 -12.01 -17.18 -20.48
CA ASP A 21 -11.99 -15.91 -21.20
C ASP A 21 -10.59 -15.50 -21.69
N GLN A 22 -9.56 -16.31 -21.38
CA GLN A 22 -8.14 -16.03 -21.66
C GLN A 22 -7.65 -14.72 -21.03
N TRP A 23 -8.33 -14.22 -20.00
CA TRP A 23 -7.96 -13.00 -19.30
C TRP A 23 -6.78 -13.27 -18.36
N ALA A 24 -5.75 -12.42 -18.46
CA ALA A 24 -4.60 -12.45 -17.55
C ALA A 24 -4.89 -11.56 -16.33
N PHE A 25 -4.83 -12.14 -15.13
CA PHE A 25 -5.02 -11.42 -13.88
C PHE A 25 -4.02 -11.87 -12.82
N THR A 26 -3.82 -11.05 -11.79
CA THR A 26 -2.94 -11.38 -10.68
C THR A 26 -3.78 -11.88 -9.50
N PRO A 27 -3.73 -13.17 -9.13
CA PRO A 27 -4.58 -13.78 -8.08
C PRO A 27 -4.48 -13.07 -6.73
N ARG A 28 -3.33 -12.44 -6.46
CA ARG A 28 -3.06 -11.63 -5.25
C ARG A 28 -4.07 -10.52 -5.02
N TYR A 29 -4.57 -9.88 -6.07
CA TYR A 29 -5.44 -8.70 -5.97
C TYR A 29 -6.92 -9.01 -6.22
N THR A 30 -7.24 -10.28 -6.54
CA THR A 30 -8.58 -10.72 -6.91
C THR A 30 -9.06 -11.89 -6.06
N GLU A 31 -8.46 -12.06 -4.87
CA GLU A 31 -8.81 -13.14 -3.93
C GLU A 31 -8.74 -14.54 -4.56
N GLY A 32 -7.85 -14.72 -5.54
CA GLY A 32 -7.72 -15.98 -6.28
C GLY A 32 -8.71 -16.19 -7.43
N ARG A 33 -9.64 -15.27 -7.68
CA ARG A 33 -10.73 -15.43 -8.67
C ARG A 33 -10.59 -14.52 -9.88
N CYS A 34 -11.13 -14.97 -11.02
CA CYS A 34 -11.22 -14.16 -12.23
C CYS A 34 -12.34 -13.12 -12.10
N PRO A 35 -12.09 -11.81 -12.30
CA PRO A 35 -13.10 -10.75 -12.13
C PRO A 35 -14.25 -10.78 -13.15
N LEU A 36 -14.12 -11.53 -14.25
CA LEU A 36 -15.13 -11.61 -15.31
C LEU A 36 -16.05 -12.81 -15.16
N CYS A 37 -15.49 -13.98 -14.85
CA CYS A 37 -16.22 -15.25 -14.86
C CYS A 37 -16.18 -16.01 -13.53
N ASP A 38 -15.57 -15.43 -12.49
CA ASP A 38 -15.43 -15.99 -11.14
C ASP A 38 -14.69 -17.33 -11.06
N TRP A 39 -13.95 -17.69 -12.12
CA TRP A 39 -13.11 -18.89 -12.13
C TRP A 39 -11.96 -18.78 -11.12
N GLU A 40 -11.75 -19.82 -10.31
CA GLU A 40 -10.75 -19.84 -9.24
C GLU A 40 -9.42 -20.40 -9.74
N ALA A 41 -8.34 -19.62 -9.58
CA ALA A 41 -7.01 -20.00 -10.03
C ALA A 41 -6.37 -21.03 -9.09
N PRO A 42 -5.83 -22.15 -9.61
CA PRO A 42 -5.12 -23.13 -8.79
C PRO A 42 -3.82 -22.53 -8.24
N GLY A 43 -3.66 -22.55 -6.90
CA GLY A 43 -2.55 -21.87 -6.22
C GLY A 43 -2.77 -20.37 -5.99
N GLY A 44 -3.95 -19.86 -6.33
CA GLY A 44 -4.43 -18.54 -5.94
C GLY A 44 -4.89 -18.54 -4.48
N GLU A 45 -4.06 -19.03 -3.56
CA GLU A 45 -4.29 -18.78 -2.15
C GLU A 45 -4.37 -17.26 -2.01
N ALA A 46 -5.59 -16.79 -1.70
CA ALA A 46 -5.90 -15.40 -1.48
C ALA A 46 -4.83 -14.89 -0.54
N TYR A 47 -3.87 -14.14 -1.10
CA TYR A 47 -2.83 -13.54 -0.30
C TYR A 47 -3.58 -12.51 0.51
N ALA A 48 -4.06 -12.91 1.69
CA ALA A 48 -4.57 -12.04 2.73
C ALA A 48 -3.37 -11.20 3.07
N GLY A 49 -3.19 -10.13 2.28
CA GLY A 49 -1.98 -9.36 2.20
C GLY A 49 -1.66 -9.00 3.62
N HIS A 50 -0.63 -9.65 4.17
CA HIS A 50 -0.20 -9.41 5.53
C HIS A 50 -0.03 -7.91 5.62
N THR A 51 -0.99 -7.30 6.31
CA THR A 51 -0.95 -6.03 7.01
C THR A 51 0.38 -5.35 6.76
N GLY A 52 0.51 -4.78 5.55
CA GLY A 52 1.66 -3.96 5.23
C GLY A 52 1.58 -2.89 6.29
N THR A 53 2.56 -2.86 7.20
CA THR A 53 2.59 -1.96 8.35
C THR A 53 2.02 -0.63 7.90
N ASP A 54 0.80 -0.33 8.32
CA ASP A 54 0.01 0.79 7.78
C ASP A 54 0.67 2.07 8.28
N LEU A 55 1.84 2.39 7.73
CA LEU A 55 2.66 3.56 8.01
C LEU A 55 1.87 4.84 7.72
N PHE A 56 0.77 4.70 7.00
CA PHE A 56 -0.29 5.68 6.89
C PHE A 56 -0.72 6.24 8.25
N TRP A 57 -1.06 5.39 9.22
CA TRP A 57 -1.55 5.82 10.53
C TRP A 57 -0.51 6.61 11.36
N PRO A 58 0.73 6.10 11.58
CA PRO A 58 1.76 6.87 12.26
C PRO A 58 2.20 8.09 11.45
N GLY A 59 2.22 8.00 10.11
CA GLY A 59 2.52 9.15 9.24
C GLY A 59 1.50 10.28 9.39
N MET A 60 0.21 9.95 9.41
CA MET A 60 -0.88 10.90 9.65
C MET A 60 -0.79 11.53 11.05
N ALA A 61 -0.47 10.72 12.08
CA ALA A 61 -0.29 11.22 13.43
C ALA A 61 0.87 12.24 13.53
N VAL A 62 1.99 11.97 12.86
CA VAL A 62 3.13 12.91 12.80
C VAL A 62 2.74 14.21 12.10
N LEU A 63 2.04 14.15 10.97
CA LEU A 63 1.59 15.34 10.25
C LEU A 63 0.65 16.21 11.09
N LEU A 64 -0.29 15.59 11.81
CA LEU A 64 -1.17 16.30 12.74
C LEU A 64 -0.39 16.97 13.87
N LEU A 65 0.59 16.27 14.46
CA LEU A 65 1.41 16.79 15.54
C LEU A 65 2.22 18.01 15.10
N VAL A 66 2.88 17.94 13.93
CA VAL A 66 3.63 19.07 13.37
C VAL A 66 2.71 20.28 13.11
N SER A 67 1.52 20.02 12.57
CA SER A 67 0.52 21.07 12.31
C SER A 67 0.07 21.77 13.59
N LEU A 68 -0.20 21.01 14.66
CA LEU A 68 -0.57 21.56 15.97
C LEU A 68 0.56 22.38 16.59
N VAL A 69 1.81 21.88 16.54
CA VAL A 69 2.97 22.60 17.06
C VAL A 69 3.12 23.94 16.35
N MET A 70 3.06 23.96 15.02
CA MET A 70 3.14 25.21 14.26
C MET A 70 1.99 26.17 14.61
N GLY A 71 0.76 25.67 14.74
CA GLY A 71 -0.38 26.48 15.15
C GLY A 71 -0.19 27.11 16.54
N ILE A 72 0.27 26.32 17.52
CA ILE A 72 0.55 26.80 18.88
C ILE A 72 1.65 27.86 18.86
N LEU A 73 2.73 27.63 18.12
CA LEU A 73 3.84 28.60 18.01
C LEU A 73 3.34 29.94 17.46
N VAL A 74 2.52 29.92 16.39
CA VAL A 74 1.95 31.15 15.81
C VAL A 74 1.10 31.90 16.83
N VAL A 75 0.23 31.20 17.56
CA VAL A 75 -0.63 31.82 18.60
C VAL A 75 0.22 32.41 19.72
N LEU A 76 1.22 31.68 20.21
CA LEU A 76 2.11 32.16 21.27
C LEU A 76 2.92 33.38 20.83
N THR A 77 3.44 33.36 19.60
CA THR A 77 4.16 34.52 19.03
C THR A 77 3.23 35.72 18.91
N TYR A 78 2.00 35.53 18.44
CA TYR A 78 1.02 36.61 18.32
C TYR A 78 0.63 37.21 19.67
N LEU A 79 0.40 36.38 20.69
CA LEU A 79 0.01 36.84 22.03
C LEU A 79 1.17 37.48 22.82
N ARG A 80 2.41 37.16 22.45
CA ARG A 80 3.62 37.71 23.07
C ARG A 80 4.11 38.98 22.38
N SER A 81 3.64 39.26 21.17
CA SER A 81 3.96 40.47 20.40
C SER A 81 3.03 41.61 20.75
#